data_AF-O20722-F1
#
_entry.id   AF-O20722-F1
#
_cell.length_a   1.000
_cell.length_b   1.000
_cell.length_c   1.000
_cell.angle_alpha   90.00
_cell.angle_beta   90.00
_cell.angle_gamma   90.00
#
_symmetry.space_group_name_H-M   'P 1'
#
loop_
_entity.id
_entity.type
_entity.pdbx_description
1 polymer ?
#
loop_
_entity_poly.entity_id
_entity_poly.type
_entity_poly.pdbx_seq_one_letter_code
_entity_poly.pdbx_strand_id
1 'polypeptide(L)' 'SLSIMIFIIWESLSNKRKIINMFFLSPSMEWLSTSPPLNHSFTEIPSL' A
#
# COMPACT_ATOMS: atom_id res chain seq x y z
N SER A 1 -22.93 -1.19 12.67
CA SER A 1 -21.59 -0.56 12.55
C SER A 1 -20.57 -1.53 11.97
N LEU A 2 -20.40 -2.73 12.52
CA LEU A 2 -19.39 -3.72 12.08
C LEU A 2 -19.66 -4.31 10.68
N SER A 3 -20.94 -4.49 10.31
CA SER A 3 -21.34 -4.94 8.96
C SER A 3 -20.92 -3.98 7.85
N ILE A 4 -20.94 -2.68 8.11
CA ILE A 4 -20.52 -1.65 7.15
C ILE A 4 -19.02 -1.68 6.93
N MET A 5 -18.22 -1.92 7.98
CA MET A 5 -16.77 -2.09 7.84
C MET A 5 -16.44 -3.30 6.94
N ILE A 6 -17.12 -4.43 7.14
CA ILE A 6 -16.94 -5.64 6.32
C ILE A 6 -17.30 -5.36 4.85
N PHE A 7 -18.40 -4.63 4.62
CA PHE A 7 -18.82 -4.25 3.27
C PHE A 7 -17.80 -3.35 2.56
N ILE A 8 -17.25 -2.35 3.27
CA ILE A 8 -16.24 -1.44 2.69
C ILE A 8 -14.96 -2.19 2.35
N ILE A 9 -14.51 -3.12 3.20
CA ILE A 9 -13.34 -3.97 2.91
C ILE A 9 -13.60 -4.81 1.66
N TRP A 10 -14.75 -5.48 1.57
CA TRP A 10 -15.11 -6.31 0.41
C TRP A 10 -15.23 -5.49 -0.89
N GLU A 11 -15.85 -4.31 -0.85
CA GLU A 11 -15.98 -3.40 -2.00
C GLU A 11 -14.60 -2.94 -2.48
N SER A 12 -13.72 -2.56 -1.55
CA SER A 12 -12.37 -2.10 -1.87
C SER A 12 -11.52 -3.18 -2.55
N LEU A 13 -11.62 -4.44 -2.09
CA LEU A 13 -10.92 -5.57 -2.68
C LEU A 13 -11.47 -5.94 -4.06
N SER A 14 -12.78 -5.81 -4.28
CA SER A 14 -13.42 -6.13 -5.56
C SER A 14 -13.06 -5.12 -6.66
N ASN A 15 -12.98 -3.83 -6.32
CA ASN A 15 -12.74 -2.75 -7.28
C ASN A 15 -11.26 -2.56 -7.69
N LYS A 16 -10.30 -3.22 -7.02
CA LYS A 16 -8.85 -3.24 -7.37
C LYS A 16 -8.26 -1.88 -7.77
N ARG A 17 -8.66 -0.80 -7.08
CA ARG A 17 -8.20 0.56 -7.36
C ARG A 17 -6.70 0.67 -7.08
N LYS A 18 -5.91 1.07 -8.09
CA LYS A 18 -4.47 1.30 -7.94
C LYS A 18 -4.21 2.66 -7.30
N ILE A 19 -3.21 2.71 -6.43
CA ILE A 19 -2.72 3.96 -5.84
C ILE A 19 -1.83 4.64 -6.89
N ILE A 20 -2.22 5.83 -7.34
CA ILE A 20 -1.52 6.57 -8.42
C ILE A 20 -0.54 7.59 -7.84
N ASN A 21 -0.90 8.23 -6.72
CA ASN A 21 -0.04 9.21 -6.06
C ASN A 21 -0.29 9.22 -4.56
N MET A 22 0.79 9.22 -3.78
CA MET A 22 0.75 9.49 -2.34
C MET A 22 1.13 10.96 -2.17
N PHE A 23 0.21 11.79 -1.67
CA PHE A 23 0.35 13.26 -1.71
C PHE A 23 1.50 13.85 -0.86
N PHE A 24 2.34 13.02 -0.24
CA PHE A 24 3.47 13.45 0.60
C PHE A 24 4.64 12.46 0.50
N LEU A 25 5.87 12.96 0.66
CA LEU A 25 7.00 12.09 1.01
C LEU A 25 6.83 11.64 2.45
N SER A 26 6.57 10.35 2.60
CA SER A 26 6.56 9.63 3.86
C SER A 26 7.96 9.64 4.49
N PRO A 27 8.08 9.89 5.80
CA PRO A 27 9.37 9.84 6.49
C PRO A 27 9.91 8.40 6.65
N SER A 28 9.08 7.37 6.46
CA SER A 28 9.49 5.97 6.50
C SER A 28 9.64 5.37 5.10
N MET A 29 10.68 4.56 4.93
CA MET A 29 11.04 3.90 3.67
C MET A 29 9.98 2.92 3.16
N GLU A 30 9.13 2.39 4.04
CA GLU A 30 8.09 1.41 3.68
C GLU A 30 7.10 1.94 2.64
N TRP A 31 6.77 3.22 2.72
CA TRP A 31 5.81 3.89 1.83
C TRP A 31 6.41 4.33 0.48
N LEU A 32 7.74 4.25 0.33
CA LEU A 32 8.42 4.47 -0.95
C LEU A 32 8.37 3.22 -1.85
N SER A 33 8.04 2.06 -1.27
CA SER A 33 7.91 0.82 -2.03
C SER A 33 6.63 0.81 -2.88
N THR A 34 6.63 -0.01 -3.94
CA THR A 34 5.43 -0.22 -4.74
C THR A 34 4.33 -0.93 -3.93
N SER A 35 3.07 -0.68 -4.26
CA SER A 35 1.93 -1.37 -3.64
C SER A 35 1.28 -2.34 -4.64
N PRO A 36 1.23 -3.66 -4.37
CA PRO A 36 1.85 -4.36 -3.24
C PRO A 36 3.38 -4.45 -3.37
N PRO A 37 4.11 -4.60 -2.25
CA PRO A 37 5.56 -4.76 -2.29
C PRO A 37 5.96 -6.08 -2.95
N LEU A 38 7.15 -6.09 -3.54
CA LEU A 38 7.76 -7.30 -4.08
C LEU A 38 8.18 -8.24 -2.93
N ASN A 39 8.19 -9.56 -3.18
CA ASN A 39 8.65 -10.54 -2.18
C ASN A 39 10.08 -10.25 -1.69
N HIS A 40 10.93 -9.76 -2.59
CA HIS A 40 12.22 -9.17 -2.25
C HIS A 40 12.12 -7.65 -2.42
N SER A 41 11.84 -6.96 -1.31
CA SER A 41 11.56 -5.52 -1.30
C SER A 41 12.76 -4.65 -1.68
N PHE A 42 13.98 -5.16 -1.53
CA PHE A 42 15.21 -4.43 -1.80
C PHE A 42 16.12 -5.26 -2.73
N THR A 43 16.59 -4.63 -3.80
CA THR A 43 17.58 -5.21 -4.72
C THR A 43 19.00 -5.11 -4.17
N GLU A 44 19.24 -4.07 -3.38
CA GLU A 44 20.52 -3.76 -2.74
C GLU A 44 20.28 -3.42 -1.28
N ILE A 45 21.33 -3.49 -0.46
CA ILE A 45 21.22 -3.11 0.95
C ILE A 45 20.89 -1.61 0.99
N PRO A 46 19.78 -1.19 1.61
CA PRO A 46 19.48 0.22 1.72
C PRO A 46 20.61 0.90 2.52
N SER A 47 21.39 1.75 1.85
CA SER A 47 22.40 2.57 2.49
C SER A 47 21.71 3.66 3.31
N LEU A 48 22.12 3.83 4.56
CA LEU A 48 21.68 4.91 5.43
C LEU A 48 22.26 6.25 4.99
#